data_AF-A0A7Y5B6N2-F1
#
_entry.id   AF-A0A7Y5B6N2-F1
#
_cell.length_a   1.000
_cell.length_b   1.000
_cell.length_c   1.000
_cell.angle_alpha   90.00
_cell.angle_beta   90.00
_cell.angle_gamma   90.00
#
_symmetry.space_group_name_H-M   'P 1'
#
loop_
_entity.id
_entity.type
_entity.pdbx_description
1 polymer ?
#
loop_
_entity_poly.entity_id
_entity_poly.type
_entity_poly.pdbx_seq_one_letter_code
_entity_poly.pdbx_strand_id
1 'polypeptide(L)'
;MITVTRNDVKRKARVSGTAYDSEIDALIDETVPVIEYAIDPVVLNDSTPGLVATLDLAALEIVSGEFLASLLYEEGAIVPFQLGWLRTQPLGGRDLNFNDPFGLKSQGWRRLRPYLRAAQKLTARSNERVFVLEDDQS
;
A
#
# COMPACT_ATOMS: atom_id res chain seq x y z
N MET A 1 -0.53 1.25 -19.65
CA MET A 1 -0.22 0.03 -18.87
C MET A 1 0.77 0.42 -17.80
N ILE A 2 0.48 0.04 -16.55
CA ILE A 2 1.34 0.33 -15.40
C ILE A 2 2.48 -0.69 -15.37
N THR A 3 3.69 -0.21 -15.09
CA THR A 3 4.88 -1.06 -15.02
C THR A 3 5.45 -1.06 -13.61
N VAL A 4 5.39 -2.22 -12.95
CA VAL A 4 6.07 -2.48 -11.67
C VAL A 4 6.92 -3.73 -11.84
N THR A 5 8.19 -3.65 -11.48
CA THR A 5 9.10 -4.79 -11.55
C THR A 5 9.48 -5.29 -10.17
N ARG A 6 9.80 -6.59 -10.07
CA ARG A 6 10.35 -7.19 -8.85
C ARG A 6 11.55 -6.42 -8.31
N ASN A 7 12.46 -6.00 -9.18
CA ASN A 7 13.66 -5.26 -8.79
C ASN A 7 13.31 -3.90 -8.17
N ASP A 8 12.27 -3.23 -8.66
CA ASP A 8 11.80 -1.97 -8.10
C ASP A 8 11.23 -2.16 -6.70
N VAL A 9 10.41 -3.21 -6.50
CA VAL A 9 9.85 -3.57 -5.20
C VAL A 9 10.98 -3.88 -4.21
N LYS A 10 11.94 -4.74 -4.58
CA LYS A 10 13.11 -5.07 -3.74
C LYS A 10 13.91 -3.82 -3.36
N ARG A 11 14.14 -2.92 -4.33
CA ARG A 11 14.83 -1.65 -4.09
C ARG A 11 14.06 -0.76 -3.11
N LYS A 12 12.74 -0.64 -3.26
CA LYS A 12 11.89 0.20 -2.39
C LYS A 12 11.79 -0.39 -0.98
N ALA A 13 11.64 -1.72 -0.87
CA ALA A 13 11.55 -2.46 0.38
C ALA A 13 12.91 -2.71 1.06
N ARG A 14 14.03 -2.35 0.42
CA ARG A 14 15.41 -2.58 0.91
C ARG A 14 15.73 -4.06 1.15
N VAL A 15 15.14 -4.95 0.36
CA VAL A 15 15.36 -6.39 0.42
C VAL A 15 16.40 -6.82 -0.61
N SER A 16 17.26 -7.75 -0.24
CA SER A 16 18.30 -8.33 -1.10
C SER A 16 18.18 -9.86 -1.15
N GLY A 17 18.92 -10.51 -2.06
CA GLY A 17 18.80 -11.96 -2.28
C GLY A 17 17.57 -12.33 -3.09
N THR A 18 17.19 -13.61 -3.10
CA THR A 18 16.12 -14.16 -3.96
C THR A 18 15.00 -14.86 -3.20
N ALA A 19 15.01 -14.80 -1.86
CA ALA A 19 14.08 -15.54 -1.01
C ALA A 19 12.60 -15.22 -1.29
N TYR A 20 12.32 -13.95 -1.58
CA TYR A 20 10.96 -13.43 -1.77
C TYR A 20 10.60 -13.20 -3.24
N ASP A 21 11.41 -13.66 -4.18
CA ASP A 21 11.25 -13.31 -5.60
C ASP A 21 9.89 -13.75 -6.17
N SER A 22 9.47 -14.99 -5.88
CA SER A 22 8.19 -15.54 -6.34
C SER A 22 6.97 -14.90 -5.66
N GLU A 23 7.11 -14.52 -4.39
CA GLU A 23 6.05 -13.83 -3.65
C GLU A 23 5.84 -12.42 -4.19
N ILE A 24 6.93 -11.70 -4.46
CA ILE A 24 6.87 -10.37 -5.08
C ILE A 24 6.23 -10.45 -6.47
N ASP A 25 6.56 -11.46 -7.28
CA ASP A 25 5.93 -11.64 -8.59
C ASP A 25 4.43 -11.88 -8.45
N ALA A 26 4.02 -12.82 -7.59
CA ALA A 26 2.62 -13.13 -7.35
C ALA A 26 1.85 -11.88 -6.87
N LEU A 27 2.45 -11.10 -5.97
CA LEU A 27 1.86 -9.88 -5.47
C LEU A 27 1.71 -8.80 -6.55
N ILE A 28 2.68 -8.68 -7.46
CA ILE A 28 2.58 -7.78 -8.63
C ILE A 28 1.42 -8.22 -9.52
N ASP A 29 1.36 -9.52 -9.86
CA ASP A 29 0.34 -10.10 -10.73
C ASP A 29 -1.07 -9.96 -10.15
N GLU A 30 -1.21 -10.01 -8.82
CA GLU A 30 -2.49 -9.81 -8.12
C GLU A 30 -2.87 -8.34 -8.00
N THR A 31 -1.92 -7.48 -7.63
CA THR A 31 -2.22 -6.11 -7.21
C THR A 31 -2.30 -5.13 -8.38
N VAL A 32 -1.43 -5.27 -9.39
CA VAL A 32 -1.39 -4.33 -10.52
C VAL A 32 -2.72 -4.30 -11.29
N PRO A 33 -3.38 -5.43 -11.62
CA PRO A 33 -4.68 -5.40 -12.30
C PRO A 33 -5.77 -4.71 -11.49
N VAL A 34 -5.75 -4.81 -10.15
CA VAL A 34 -6.69 -4.11 -9.26
C VAL A 34 -6.49 -2.61 -9.32
N ILE A 35 -5.23 -2.16 -9.33
CA ILE A 35 -4.87 -0.73 -9.48
C ILE A 35 -5.30 -0.21 -10.85
N GLU A 36 -5.04 -0.95 -11.93
CA GLU A 36 -5.47 -0.56 -13.28
C GLU A 36 -7.01 -0.49 -13.36
N TYR A 37 -7.72 -1.45 -12.77
CA TYR A 37 -9.18 -1.39 -12.71
C TYR A 37 -9.69 -0.15 -11.95
N ALA A 38 -8.94 0.34 -10.97
CA ALA A 38 -9.32 1.50 -10.16
C ALA A 38 -9.21 2.86 -10.89
N ILE A 39 -8.28 2.95 -11.84
CA ILE A 39 -7.97 4.18 -12.56
C ILE A 39 -8.97 4.40 -13.70
N ASP A 40 -9.23 5.66 -14.02
CA ASP A 40 -10.01 6.06 -15.19
C ASP A 40 -9.32 5.56 -16.48
N PRO A 41 -10.03 4.84 -17.37
CA PRO A 41 -9.43 4.29 -18.58
C PRO A 41 -8.84 5.38 -19.50
N VAL A 42 -9.34 6.62 -19.47
CA VAL A 42 -8.73 7.73 -20.24
C VAL A 42 -7.32 8.01 -19.75
N VAL A 43 -7.11 7.99 -18.43
CA VAL A 43 -5.81 8.23 -17.80
C VAL A 43 -4.85 7.06 -18.06
N LEU A 44 -5.33 5.82 -18.02
CA LEU A 44 -4.50 4.64 -18.31
C LEU A 44 -3.96 4.57 -19.75
N ASN A 45 -4.68 5.19 -20.68
CA ASN A 45 -4.32 5.25 -22.10
C ASN A 45 -3.50 6.50 -22.44
N ASP A 46 -3.27 7.40 -21.49
CA ASP A 46 -2.45 8.59 -21.69
C ASP A 46 -0.96 8.24 -21.54
N SER A 47 -0.17 8.55 -22.56
CA SER A 47 1.27 8.27 -22.63
C SER A 47 2.14 9.44 -22.18
N THR A 48 1.59 10.46 -21.52
CA THR A 48 2.34 11.61 -21.01
C THR A 48 3.38 11.12 -20.00
N PRO A 49 4.70 11.36 -20.21
CA PRO A 49 5.75 10.73 -19.40
C PRO A 49 5.63 11.01 -17.89
N GLY A 50 5.28 12.24 -17.51
CA GLY A 50 5.11 12.61 -16.10
C GLY A 50 3.92 11.91 -15.44
N LEU A 51 2.85 11.66 -16.20
CA LEU A 51 1.69 10.91 -15.72
C LEU A 51 2.03 9.44 -15.58
N VAL A 52 2.62 8.81 -16.60
CA VAL A 52 3.06 7.41 -16.55
C VAL A 52 3.97 7.17 -15.34
N ALA A 53 5.00 8.01 -15.16
CA ALA A 53 5.89 7.92 -14.01
C ALA A 53 5.16 8.08 -12.66
N THR A 54 4.11 8.90 -12.61
CA THR A 54 3.29 9.10 -11.41
C THR A 54 2.46 7.85 -11.09
N LEU A 55 1.86 7.22 -12.11
CA LEU A 55 1.07 5.99 -11.96
C LEU A 55 1.97 4.81 -11.55
N ASP A 56 3.10 4.64 -12.23
CA ASP A 56 4.07 3.57 -11.93
C ASP A 56 4.62 3.71 -10.50
N LEU A 57 4.98 4.93 -10.08
CA LEU A 57 5.49 5.16 -8.73
C LEU A 57 4.42 4.90 -7.66
N ALA A 58 3.17 5.27 -7.93
CA ALA A 58 2.07 5.01 -7.01
C ALA A 58 1.78 3.51 -6.88
N ALA A 59 1.78 2.78 -7.99
CA ALA A 59 1.61 1.33 -7.98
C ALA A 59 2.75 0.62 -7.25
N LEU A 60 3.99 1.04 -7.50
CA LEU A 60 5.16 0.55 -6.78
C LEU A 60 5.04 0.75 -5.26
N GLU A 61 4.52 1.90 -4.81
CA GLU A 61 4.29 2.17 -3.39
C GLU A 61 3.24 1.25 -2.78
N ILE A 62 2.13 1.01 -3.49
CA ILE A 62 1.07 0.11 -3.02
C ILE A 62 1.60 -1.33 -2.90
N VAL A 63 2.22 -1.84 -3.96
CA VAL A 63 2.78 -3.20 -3.98
C VAL A 63 3.87 -3.37 -2.92
N SER A 64 4.79 -2.41 -2.80
CA SER A 64 5.86 -2.49 -1.79
C SER A 64 5.31 -2.42 -0.36
N GLY A 65 4.24 -1.65 -0.13
CA GLY A 65 3.60 -1.57 1.18
C GLY A 65 2.87 -2.86 1.56
N GLU A 66 2.22 -3.53 0.61
CA GLU A 66 1.60 -4.85 0.83
C GLU A 66 2.65 -5.93 1.12
N PHE A 67 3.76 -5.92 0.37
CA PHE A 67 4.87 -6.83 0.61
C PHE A 67 5.48 -6.64 2.01
N LEU A 68 5.77 -5.40 2.41
CA LEU A 68 6.34 -5.11 3.72
C LEU A 68 5.37 -5.44 4.87
N ALA A 69 4.06 -5.30 4.66
CA ALA A 69 3.06 -5.75 5.62
C ALA A 69 3.09 -7.28 5.78
N SER A 70 3.17 -8.02 4.66
CA SER A 70 3.26 -9.48 4.65
C SER A 70 4.51 -9.99 5.37
N LEU A 71 5.68 -9.39 5.11
CA LEU A 71 6.93 -9.71 5.81
C LEU A 71 6.82 -9.52 7.33
N LEU A 72 6.19 -8.43 7.76
CA LEU A 72 5.98 -8.16 9.18
C LEU A 72 5.11 -9.23 9.85
N TYR A 73 4.12 -9.78 9.14
CA TYR A 73 3.32 -10.90 9.65
C TYR A 73 4.12 -12.22 9.70
N GLU A 74 4.95 -12.51 8.70
CA GLU A 74 5.73 -13.75 8.61
C GLU A 74 6.83 -13.83 9.68
N GLU A 75 7.58 -12.75 9.91
CA GLU A 75 8.72 -12.76 10.83
C GLU A 75 8.31 -12.88 12.31
N GLY A 76 7.01 -12.81 12.64
CA GLY A 76 6.55 -12.79 14.03
C GLY A 76 7.11 -11.61 14.83
N ALA A 77 7.70 -10.61 14.15
CA ALA A 77 8.33 -9.42 14.73
C ALA A 77 7.34 -8.55 15.55
N ILE A 78 6.07 -8.92 15.51
CA ILE A 78 4.94 -8.22 16.11
C ILE A 78 4.28 -9.03 17.23
N VAL A 79 4.79 -10.20 17.62
CA VAL A 79 4.20 -10.99 18.72
C VAL A 79 4.62 -10.38 20.05
N PRO A 80 3.74 -9.68 20.79
CA PRO A 80 4.08 -9.26 22.14
C PRO A 80 4.17 -10.50 23.02
N PHE A 81 5.20 -10.60 23.84
CA PHE A 81 5.27 -11.61 24.88
C PHE A 81 5.31 -10.95 26.26
N GLN A 82 4.72 -11.64 27.23
CA GLN A 82 4.70 -11.22 28.63
C GLN A 82 5.36 -12.29 29.50
N LEU A 83 6.46 -11.91 30.16
CA LEU A 83 7.14 -12.74 31.14
C LEU A 83 7.12 -12.02 32.49
N GLY A 84 6.11 -12.34 33.31
CA GLY A 84 5.87 -11.65 34.58
C GLY A 84 5.54 -10.17 34.36
N TRP A 85 6.43 -9.28 34.82
CA TRP A 85 6.32 -7.82 34.68
C TRP A 85 6.89 -7.28 33.36
N LEU A 86 7.68 -8.07 32.63
CA LEU A 86 8.24 -7.66 31.35
C LEU A 86 7.19 -7.91 30.25
N ARG A 87 6.71 -6.84 29.64
CA ARG A 87 5.90 -6.88 28.43
C ARG A 87 6.69 -6.24 27.30
N THR A 88 6.92 -6.99 26.23
CA THR A 88 7.37 -6.40 24.97
C THR A 88 6.15 -5.88 24.21
N GLN A 89 6.29 -4.69 23.63
CA GLN A 89 5.36 -4.18 22.65
C GLN A 89 6.05 -4.21 21.29
N PRO A 90 5.31 -4.38 20.18
CA PRO A 90 5.86 -4.21 18.85
C PRO A 90 6.52 -2.83 18.72
N LEU A 91 7.59 -2.75 17.92
CA LEU A 91 8.30 -1.50 17.59
C LEU A 91 7.33 -0.51 16.91
N GLY A 92 6.76 0.42 17.68
CA GLY A 92 5.79 1.42 17.22
C GLY A 92 4.54 1.57 18.11
N GLY A 93 4.40 0.75 19.16
CA GLY A 93 3.36 0.94 20.18
C GLY A 93 1.95 0.56 19.72
N ARG A 94 0.91 1.17 20.33
CA ARG A 94 -0.52 0.86 20.10
C ARG A 94 -1.05 1.32 18.73
N ASP A 95 -0.31 2.17 18.02
CA ASP A 95 -0.79 2.90 16.82
C ASP A 95 -0.17 2.39 15.51
N LEU A 96 0.53 1.25 15.52
CA LEU A 96 1.01 0.62 14.29
C LEU A 96 -0.17 0.16 13.44
N ASN A 97 -0.31 0.76 12.26
CA ASN A 97 -1.19 0.21 11.24
C ASN A 97 -0.53 -1.01 10.60
N PHE A 98 -0.85 -2.21 11.08
CA PHE A 98 -0.29 -3.46 10.53
C PHE A 98 -0.60 -3.69 9.06
N ASN A 99 -1.69 -3.11 8.58
CA ASN A 99 -1.99 -3.15 7.17
C ASN A 99 -1.06 -2.22 6.39
N ASP A 100 -0.62 -1.07 6.90
CA ASP A 100 0.27 -0.15 6.18
C ASP A 100 1.42 0.37 7.07
N PRO A 101 2.35 -0.52 7.46
CA PRO A 101 3.31 -0.25 8.52
C PRO A 101 4.30 0.87 8.20
N PHE A 102 4.50 1.15 6.91
CA PHE A 102 5.39 2.19 6.41
C PHE A 102 4.64 3.34 5.71
N GLY A 103 3.31 3.34 5.71
CA GLY A 103 2.50 4.36 5.05
C GLY A 103 2.54 4.34 3.51
N LEU A 104 3.19 3.34 2.91
CA LEU A 104 3.42 3.27 1.47
C LEU A 104 2.12 3.02 0.70
N LYS A 105 1.21 2.18 1.22
CA LYS A 105 -0.09 1.95 0.57
C LYS A 105 -0.90 3.24 0.57
N SER A 106 -0.98 3.91 1.71
CA SER A 106 -1.67 5.19 1.85
C SER A 106 -1.06 6.27 0.94
N GLN A 107 0.26 6.29 0.81
CA GLN A 107 0.96 7.22 -0.08
C GLN A 107 0.62 6.98 -1.55
N GLY A 108 0.69 5.73 -2.01
CA GLY A 108 0.38 5.37 -3.39
C GLY A 108 -1.08 5.67 -3.73
N TRP A 109 -2.03 5.28 -2.88
CA TRP A 109 -3.45 5.61 -3.08
C TRP A 109 -3.73 7.11 -3.07
N ARG A 110 -3.05 7.88 -2.21
CA ARG A 110 -3.15 9.35 -2.21
C ARG A 110 -2.67 9.95 -3.52
N ARG A 111 -1.61 9.40 -4.12
CA ARG A 111 -1.10 9.83 -5.43
C ARG A 111 -2.04 9.44 -6.57
N LEU A 112 -2.72 8.30 -6.48
CA LEU A 112 -3.72 7.86 -7.47
C LEU A 112 -5.06 8.58 -7.38
N ARG A 113 -5.40 9.14 -6.22
CA ARG A 113 -6.72 9.75 -5.93
C ARG A 113 -7.27 10.66 -7.05
N PRO A 114 -6.49 11.54 -7.69
CA PRO A 114 -6.99 12.39 -8.78
C PRO A 114 -7.45 11.61 -10.02
N TYR A 115 -6.88 10.42 -10.24
CA TYR A 115 -7.01 9.61 -11.45
C TYR A 115 -8.02 8.46 -11.33
N LEU A 116 -8.57 8.23 -10.14
CA LEU A 116 -9.55 7.18 -9.91
C LEU A 116 -10.85 7.41 -10.69
N ARG A 117 -11.54 6.32 -11.00
CA ARG A 117 -12.89 6.36 -11.59
C ARG A 117 -13.86 7.13 -10.69
N ALA A 118 -14.86 7.78 -11.28
CA ALA A 118 -15.85 8.57 -10.55
C ALA A 118 -16.59 7.76 -9.46
N ALA A 119 -16.93 6.49 -9.74
CA ALA A 119 -17.54 5.59 -8.76
C ALA A 119 -16.65 5.36 -7.53
N GLN A 120 -15.34 5.22 -7.74
CA GLN A 120 -14.39 5.02 -6.65
C GLN A 120 -14.07 6.31 -5.89
N LYS A 121 -14.08 7.46 -6.57
CA LYS A 121 -13.98 8.78 -5.95
C LYS A 121 -15.15 9.03 -4.99
N LEU A 122 -16.36 8.59 -5.33
CA LEU A 122 -17.54 8.70 -4.46
C LEU A 122 -17.40 7.86 -3.20
N THR A 123 -16.96 6.60 -3.30
CA THR A 123 -16.69 5.75 -2.12
C THR A 123 -15.61 6.35 -1.21
N ALA A 124 -14.51 6.87 -1.77
CA ALA A 124 -13.46 7.53 -1.00
C ALA A 124 -13.99 8.76 -0.23
N ARG A 125 -14.86 9.55 -0.87
CA ARG A 125 -15.46 10.76 -0.27
C ARG A 125 -16.56 10.44 0.75
N SER A 126 -17.30 9.35 0.56
CA SER A 126 -18.29 8.87 1.53
C SER A 126 -17.63 8.45 2.84
N ASN A 127 -16.50 7.73 2.76
CA ASN A 127 -15.76 7.33 3.95
C ASN A 127 -15.16 8.55 4.67
N GLU A 128 -14.60 9.54 3.95
CA GLU A 128 -14.12 10.80 4.56
C GLU A 128 -15.23 11.58 5.30
N ARG A 129 -16.50 11.48 4.89
CA ARG A 129 -17.62 12.14 5.57
C ARG A 129 -18.14 11.41 6.80
N VAL A 130 -17.99 10.09 6.88
CA VAL A 130 -18.38 9.32 8.07
C VAL A 130 -17.47 9.66 9.25
N PHE A 131 -16.16 9.80 9.02
CA PHE A 131 -15.21 10.21 10.06
C PHE A 131 -15.46 11.64 10.60
N VAL A 132 -15.93 12.57 9.77
CA VAL A 132 -16.21 13.95 10.21
C VAL A 132 -17.49 14.05 11.07
N LEU A 133 -18.41 13.09 10.96
CA LEU A 133 -19.65 13.09 11.74
C LEU A 133 -19.53 12.38 13.09
N GLU A 134 -18.47 11.61 13.32
CA GLU A 134 -18.19 10.97 14.62
C GLU A 134 -17.38 11.87 15.58
N ASP A 135 -16.62 12.85 15.06
CA ASP A 135 -15.87 13.83 15.87
C ASP A 135 -16.71 15.02 16.37
N ASP A 136 -17.99 15.12 15.97
CA ASP A 136 -18.90 16.22 16.33
C ASP A 136 -20.02 15.76 17.31
N GLN A 137 -19.77 14.67 18.05
CA GLN A 137 -20.70 14.10 19.03
C GLN A 137 -20.08 13.87 20.42
N SER A 138 -19.02 14.59 20.79
CA SER A 138 -18.46 14.60 22.16
C SER A 138 -18.56 15.96 22.83
#